data_AF-A0A438VPW4-F1
#
_entry.id   AF-A0A438VPW4-F1
#
_cell.length_a   1.000
_cell.length_b   1.000
_cell.length_c   1.000
_cell.angle_alpha   90.00
_cell.angle_beta   90.00
_cell.angle_gamma   90.00
#
_symmetry.space_group_name_H-M   'P 1'
#
loop_
_entity.id
_entity.type
_entity.pdbx_description
1 polymer ?
#
loop_
_entity_poly.entity_id
_entity_poly.type
_entity_poly.pdbx_seq_one_letter_code
_entity_poly.pdbx_strand_id
1 'polypeptide(L)' 'TNLEALSAVVKQTDPKTLIDLKSDKSSRFETFISIMDILKEHNHENFSISTQAQ' A
#
# COMPACT_ATOMS: atom_id res chain seq x y z
N THR A 1 1.37 -10.52 7.63
CA THR A 1 0.29 -9.57 7.30
C THR A 1 -0.25 -9.95 5.94
N ASN A 2 -1.54 -10.27 5.83
CA ASN A 2 -2.11 -10.82 4.59
C ASN A 2 -2.64 -9.69 3.69
N LEU A 3 -2.46 -9.78 2.37
CA LEU A 3 -2.88 -8.75 1.39
C LEU A 3 -4.39 -8.45 1.46
N GLU A 4 -5.21 -9.45 1.80
CA GLU A 4 -6.66 -9.28 1.99
C GLU A 4 -6.99 -8.28 3.11
N ALA A 5 -6.27 -8.33 4.23
CA ALA A 5 -6.50 -7.39 5.33
C ALA A 5 -6.15 -5.96 4.93
N LEU A 6 -5.12 -5.78 4.09
CA LEU A 6 -4.75 -4.48 3.56
C LEU A 6 -5.85 -3.92 2.66
N SER A 7 -6.40 -4.73 1.74
CA SER A 7 -7.51 -4.30 0.88
C SER A 7 -8.72 -3.83 1.69
N ALA A 8 -9.07 -4.55 2.77
CA ALA A 8 -10.16 -4.16 3.65
C ALA A 8 -9.89 -2.82 4.37
N VAL A 9 -8.65 -2.52 4.73
CA VAL A 9 -8.27 -1.24 5.35
C VAL A 9 -8.30 -0.11 4.33
N VAL A 10 -7.75 -0.31 3.12
CA VAL A 10 -7.76 0.68 2.04
C VAL A 10 -9.21 1.04 1.66
N LYS A 11 -10.11 0.05 1.60
CA LYS A 11 -11.55 0.23 1.36
C LYS A 11 -12.25 1.14 2.36
N GLN A 12 -11.79 1.14 3.60
CA GLN A 12 -12.35 1.95 4.70
C GLN A 12 -11.61 3.27 4.89
N THR A 13 -10.50 3.47 4.19
CA THR A 13 -9.65 4.65 4.31
C THR A 13 -10.09 5.69 3.28
N ASP A 14 -10.30 6.93 3.73
CA ASP A 14 -10.66 8.02 2.83
C ASP A 14 -9.54 8.26 1.80
N PRO A 15 -9.86 8.45 0.50
CA PRO A 15 -8.87 8.66 -0.56
C PRO A 15 -7.98 9.90 -0.39
N LYS A 16 -8.32 10.82 0.51
CA LYS A 16 -7.46 11.97 0.88
C LYS A 16 -6.46 11.65 2.00
N THR A 17 -6.58 10.51 2.64
CA THR A 17 -5.66 10.08 3.70
C THR A 17 -4.34 9.64 3.09
N LEU A 18 -3.22 10.11 3.61
CA LEU A 18 -1.90 9.68 3.14
C LEU A 18 -1.62 8.24 3.61
N ILE A 19 -1.43 7.29 2.70
CA ILE A 19 -0.93 5.95 3.00
C ILE A 19 0.58 5.91 2.78
N ASP A 20 1.37 5.73 3.85
CA ASP A 20 2.81 5.54 3.74
C ASP A 20 3.16 4.04 3.68
N LEU A 21 3.57 3.60 2.50
CA LEU A 21 4.03 2.24 2.23
C LEU A 21 5.49 2.11 2.63
N LYS A 22 5.68 1.56 3.83
CA LYS A 22 7.01 1.21 4.34
C LYS A 22 7.41 -0.16 3.82
N SER A 23 8.33 -0.19 2.87
CA SER A 23 8.88 -1.43 2.33
C SER A 23 10.30 -1.67 2.85
N ASP A 24 10.55 -2.88 3.34
CA ASP A 24 11.89 -3.35 3.68
C ASP A 24 12.66 -3.72 2.41
N LYS A 25 14.00 -3.67 2.44
CA LYS A 25 14.85 -4.03 1.29
C LYS A 25 14.66 -5.48 0.80
N SER A 26 14.06 -6.36 1.60
CA SER A 26 13.73 -7.74 1.21
C SER A 26 12.32 -7.90 0.64
N SER A 27 11.51 -6.84 0.66
CA SER A 27 10.15 -6.86 0.13
C SER A 27 10.19 -7.18 -1.36
N ARG A 28 9.39 -8.18 -1.75
CA ARG A 28 9.32 -8.63 -3.14
C ARG A 28 8.57 -7.59 -3.97
N PHE A 29 9.09 -7.32 -5.16
CA PHE A 29 8.46 -6.43 -6.14
C PHE A 29 7.00 -6.82 -6.43
N GLU A 30 6.70 -8.12 -6.45
CA GLU A 30 5.33 -8.63 -6.62
C GLU A 30 4.35 -8.10 -5.57
N THR A 31 4.78 -8.04 -4.31
CA THR A 31 3.97 -7.48 -3.21
C THR A 31 3.68 -6.01 -3.46
N PHE A 32 4.65 -5.25 -3.96
CA PHE A 32 4.45 -3.84 -4.30
C PHE A 32 3.41 -3.68 -5.41
N ILE A 33 3.50 -4.46 -6.49
CA ILE A 33 2.51 -4.42 -7.58
C ILE A 33 1.11 -4.73 -7.06
N SER A 34 0.95 -5.78 -6.24
CA SER A 34 -0.35 -6.13 -5.66
C SER A 34 -0.97 -5.00 -4.82
N ILE A 35 -0.14 -4.28 -4.05
CA ILE A 35 -0.60 -3.13 -3.25
C ILE A 35 -1.02 -1.97 -4.15
N MET A 36 -0.26 -1.70 -5.20
CA MET A 36 -0.56 -0.63 -6.16
C MET A 36 -1.87 -0.88 -6.90
N ASP A 37 -2.18 -2.12 -7.28
CA ASP A 37 -3.48 -2.46 -7.89
C ASP A 37 -4.65 -2.20 -6.94
N ILE A 38 -4.51 -2.57 -5.66
CA ILE A 38 -5.54 -2.32 -4.64
C ILE A 38 -5.79 -0.82 -4.46
N LEU A 39 -4.73 0.00 -4.40
CA LEU A 39 -4.85 1.45 -4.26
C LEU A 39 -5.51 2.08 -5.50
N LYS A 40 -5.12 1.64 -6.70
CA LYS A 40 -5.69 2.09 -7.97
C LYS A 40 -7.17 1.77 -8.11
N GLU A 41 -7.59 0.55 -7.75
CA GLU A 41 -9.00 0.14 -7.76
C GLU A 41 -9.86 1.07 -6.90
N HIS A 42 -9.29 1.59 -5.81
CA HIS A 42 -9.94 2.51 -4.89
C HIS A 42 -9.77 4.00 -5.22
N ASN A 43 -9.13 4.36 -6.34
CA ASN A 43 -8.77 5.75 -6.67
C ASN A 43 -8.03 6.45 -5.52
N HIS A 44 -7.22 5.68 -4.78
CA HIS A 44 -6.47 6.15 -3.63
C HIS A 44 -5.09 6.60 -4.11
N GLU A 45 -4.99 7.86 -4.54
CA GLU A 45 -3.77 8.43 -5.14
C GLU A 45 -2.85 9.12 -4.11
N ASN A 46 -3.31 9.32 -2.87
CA ASN A 46 -2.53 9.91 -1.80
C ASN A 46 -1.68 8.86 -1.06
N PHE A 47 -0.67 8.32 -1.73
CA PHE A 47 0.27 7.39 -1.09
C PHE A 47 1.72 7.87 -1.20
N SER A 48 2.53 7.48 -0.22
CA SER A 48 3.98 7.70 -0.16
C SER A 48 4.67 6.36 -0.09
N ILE A 49 5.84 6.22 -0.70
CA ILE A 49 6.63 5.00 -0.66
C ILE A 49 7.94 5.34 0.05
N SER A 50 8.11 4.73 1.21
CA SER A 50 9.28 4.93 2.04
C SER A 50 10.01 3.59 2.16
N THR A 51 11.28 3.56 1.77
CA THR A 51 12.13 2.40 2.07
C THR A 51 12.63 2.58 3.49
N GLN A 52 12.33 1.62 4.39
CA GLN A 52 12.99 1.62 5.69
C GLN A 52 14.44 1.14 5.48
N ALA A 53 15.38 2.07 5.56
CA ALA A 53 16.78 1.74 5.72
C ALA A 53 16.98 1.34 7.19
N GLN A 54 16.90 0.03 7.47
CA GLN A 54 17.46 -0.54 8.69
C GLN A 54 18.99 -0.48 8.66
#